data_AF-A0A2N7WXN3-F1
#
_entry.id   AF-A0A2N7WXN3-F1
#
_cell.length_a   1.000
_cell.length_b   1.000
_cell.length_c   1.000
_cell.angle_alpha   90.00
_cell.angle_beta   90.00
_cell.angle_gamma   90.00
#
_symmetry.space_group_name_H-M   'P 1'
#
loop_
_entity.id
_entity.type
_entity.pdbx_description
1 polymer ?
#
loop_
_entity_poly.entity_id
_entity_poly.type
_entity_poly.pdbx_seq_one_letter_code
_entity_poly.pdbx_strand_id
1 'polypeptide(L)'
;MTLRSAAPVSFDALPNPRGGAVRPAELALAEALLAFEQHTGCTTALVRASHALRSAGWLSATRFADALVRVSPLAAGDPAEAESVRPVFGAALRDFRAALERHNLRELACSPTLFNHYQALCADLGEHTPGSPVAFEDLALTARPVPPVSFHVQSAEQLAHLRARYERALLPVLRSQPDTGSAAARAATNAALDELDAVFTELAGPDPYDFWRLAKACARALRVGGRAAGETDARRFYARCNLALADHARGIERAQRSLVRATLALLWRDYALFGAAAEDADQVEVLHDYGLTVDWHVAGTQASEMLWEAGAVQAQLFSARTSLTRELGVLSVNAHAYEDFLQTADAAISALADHARAADQPEKADPSEALQAGDAAYRLGSAACALGLGHVALLADALGLAWRRRAHAGVSTPAVRAHVIVDAPAASALEGAAEALRATLHKVAAGVAPPAGGAALATLTRAIEQGGA
;
A
#
# COMPACT_ATOMS: atom_id res chain seq x y z
N MET A 1 -39.28 -22.90 -4.23
CA MET A 1 -38.28 -21.92 -4.71
C MET A 1 -38.10 -20.87 -3.65
N THR A 2 -37.10 -21.02 -2.79
CA THR A 2 -36.75 -20.05 -1.77
C THR A 2 -35.76 -19.05 -2.36
N LEU A 3 -36.19 -17.79 -2.45
CA LEU A 3 -35.35 -16.66 -2.83
C LEU A 3 -34.18 -16.59 -1.84
N ARG A 4 -32.96 -16.90 -2.31
CA ARG A 4 -31.74 -16.56 -1.59
C ARG A 4 -31.71 -15.05 -1.48
N SER A 5 -31.91 -14.55 -0.25
CA SER A 5 -31.55 -13.17 0.09
C SER A 5 -30.07 -13.00 -0.24
N ALA A 6 -29.77 -12.29 -1.32
CA ALA A 6 -28.41 -11.87 -1.62
C ALA A 6 -28.02 -10.89 -0.50
N ALA A 7 -27.17 -11.35 0.41
CA ALA A 7 -26.46 -10.41 1.27
C ALA A 7 -25.82 -9.35 0.35
N PRO A 8 -25.93 -8.05 0.65
CA PRO A 8 -25.26 -7.04 -0.14
C PRO A 8 -23.78 -7.39 -0.20
N VAL A 9 -23.22 -7.45 -1.40
CA VAL A 9 -21.78 -7.68 -1.58
C VAL A 9 -21.09 -6.47 -0.95
N SER A 10 -20.49 -6.66 0.22
CA SER A 10 -19.70 -5.62 0.87
C SER A 10 -18.44 -5.44 0.03
N PHE A 11 -18.30 -4.29 -0.62
CA PHE A 11 -17.08 -3.93 -1.33
C PHE A 11 -16.23 -3.03 -0.44
N ASP A 12 -14.96 -3.39 -0.26
CA ASP A 12 -14.01 -2.60 0.52
C ASP A 12 -13.45 -1.40 -0.28
N ALA A 13 -13.62 -1.42 -1.61
CA ALA A 13 -13.22 -0.36 -2.51
C ALA A 13 -14.17 -0.25 -3.71
N LEU A 14 -14.19 0.95 -4.30
CA LEU A 14 -14.94 1.24 -5.52
C LEU A 14 -14.29 0.56 -6.75
N PRO A 15 -15.08 -0.07 -7.65
CA PRO A 15 -14.54 -0.71 -8.87
C PRO A 15 -13.79 0.28 -9.77
N ASN A 16 -12.75 -0.13 -10.47
CA ASN A 16 -12.09 0.76 -11.43
C ASN A 16 -12.46 0.37 -12.88
N PRO A 17 -13.50 0.98 -13.48
CA PRO A 17 -13.95 0.60 -14.83
C PRO A 17 -12.95 0.96 -15.94
N ARG A 18 -11.93 1.78 -15.63
CA ARG A 18 -10.82 2.11 -16.54
C ARG A 18 -9.55 1.30 -16.24
N GLY A 19 -9.59 0.46 -15.20
CA GLY A 19 -8.49 -0.40 -14.80
C GLY A 19 -8.21 -1.47 -15.83
N GLY A 20 -6.95 -1.90 -15.89
CA GLY A 20 -6.55 -3.02 -16.71
C GLY A 20 -7.04 -4.34 -16.12
N ALA A 21 -7.36 -5.28 -17.00
CA ALA A 21 -7.76 -6.65 -16.65
C ALA A 21 -6.61 -7.63 -16.95
N VAL A 22 -6.33 -8.56 -16.04
CA VAL A 22 -5.40 -9.67 -16.31
C VAL A 22 -6.23 -10.86 -16.75
N ARG A 23 -6.70 -10.84 -18.00
CA ARG A 23 -7.70 -11.80 -18.49
C ARG A 23 -7.29 -13.27 -18.33
N PRO A 24 -6.02 -13.67 -18.56
CA PRO A 24 -5.59 -15.03 -18.28
C PRO A 24 -5.73 -15.44 -16.80
N ALA A 25 -5.54 -14.51 -15.86
CA ALA A 25 -5.72 -14.78 -14.44
C ALA A 25 -7.20 -14.91 -14.07
N GLU A 26 -8.07 -14.03 -14.58
CA GLU A 26 -9.52 -14.10 -14.36
C GLU A 26 -10.11 -15.43 -14.83
N LEU A 27 -9.74 -15.86 -16.05
CA LEU A 27 -10.16 -17.15 -16.60
C LEU A 27 -9.64 -18.32 -15.76
N ALA A 28 -8.37 -18.28 -15.38
CA ALA A 28 -7.78 -19.33 -14.55
C ALA A 28 -8.41 -19.40 -13.15
N LEU A 29 -8.80 -18.28 -12.55
CA LEU A 29 -9.54 -18.27 -11.27
C LEU A 29 -10.98 -18.78 -11.43
N ALA A 30 -11.64 -18.47 -12.54
CA ALA A 30 -12.96 -19.04 -12.84
C ALA A 30 -12.89 -20.56 -13.02
N GLU A 31 -11.89 -21.06 -13.73
CA GLU A 31 -11.61 -22.50 -13.86
C GLU A 31 -11.27 -23.14 -12.50
N ALA A 32 -10.47 -22.48 -11.67
CA ALA A 32 -10.15 -22.96 -10.32
C ALA A 32 -11.40 -23.07 -9.44
N LEU A 33 -12.30 -22.08 -9.50
CA LEU A 33 -13.55 -22.10 -8.73
C LEU A 33 -14.47 -23.23 -9.20
N LEU A 34 -14.61 -23.42 -10.52
CA LEU A 34 -15.41 -24.50 -11.07
C LEU A 34 -14.84 -25.87 -10.65
N ALA A 35 -13.53 -26.05 -10.74
CA ALA A 35 -12.86 -27.29 -10.32
C ALA A 35 -13.08 -27.56 -8.82
N PHE A 36 -12.99 -26.53 -7.99
CA PHE A 36 -13.26 -26.59 -6.56
C PHE A 36 -14.72 -27.00 -6.25
N GLU A 37 -15.70 -26.39 -6.94
CA GLU A 37 -17.12 -26.74 -6.80
C GLU A 37 -17.39 -28.21 -7.21
N GLN A 38 -16.69 -28.68 -8.23
CA GLN A 38 -16.77 -30.06 -8.71
C GLN A 38 -15.97 -31.06 -7.86
N HIS A 39 -15.34 -30.63 -6.77
CA HIS A 39 -14.50 -31.48 -5.91
C HIS A 39 -13.31 -32.09 -6.68
N THR A 40 -12.76 -31.35 -7.63
CA THR A 40 -11.58 -31.73 -8.42
C THR A 40 -10.39 -30.81 -8.09
N GLY A 41 -9.18 -31.23 -8.50
CA GLY A 41 -7.96 -30.46 -8.23
C GLY A 41 -7.92 -29.12 -8.97
N CYS A 42 -7.79 -28.01 -8.23
CA CYS A 42 -7.74 -26.65 -8.79
C CYS A 42 -6.31 -26.06 -8.89
N THR A 43 -5.28 -26.77 -8.39
CA THR A 43 -3.90 -26.28 -8.27
C THR A 43 -3.32 -25.77 -9.60
N THR A 44 -3.49 -26.51 -10.70
CA THR A 44 -2.97 -26.13 -12.02
C THR A 44 -3.54 -24.80 -12.52
N ALA A 45 -4.82 -24.54 -12.26
CA ALA A 45 -5.48 -23.30 -12.61
C ALA A 45 -4.95 -22.14 -11.75
N LEU A 46 -4.79 -22.35 -10.44
CA LEU A 46 -4.21 -21.36 -9.54
C LEU A 46 -2.76 -21.00 -9.86
N VAL A 47 -1.93 -21.97 -10.29
CA VAL A 47 -0.55 -21.72 -10.75
C VAL A 47 -0.54 -20.83 -11.98
N ARG A 48 -1.44 -21.06 -12.95
CA ARG A 48 -1.58 -20.20 -14.13
C ARG A 48 -2.01 -18.78 -13.74
N ALA A 49 -2.95 -18.65 -12.81
CA ALA A 49 -3.38 -17.35 -12.28
C ALA A 49 -2.20 -16.61 -11.62
N SER A 50 -1.46 -17.26 -10.73
CA SER A 50 -0.28 -16.67 -10.08
C SER A 50 0.76 -16.19 -11.10
N HIS A 51 1.07 -17.00 -12.11
CA HIS A 51 2.03 -16.61 -13.16
C HIS A 51 1.57 -15.38 -13.95
N ALA A 52 0.29 -15.32 -14.34
CA ALA A 52 -0.28 -14.18 -15.05
C ALA A 52 -0.23 -12.89 -14.21
N LEU A 53 -0.62 -12.96 -12.92
CA LEU A 53 -0.56 -11.83 -12.00
C LEU A 53 0.87 -11.33 -11.77
N ARG A 54 1.83 -12.26 -11.63
CA ARG A 54 3.25 -11.93 -11.49
C ARG A 54 3.78 -11.22 -12.72
N SER A 55 3.39 -11.68 -13.90
CA SER A 55 3.76 -11.07 -15.19
C SER A 55 3.20 -9.65 -15.32
N ALA A 56 1.98 -9.42 -14.83
CA ALA A 56 1.36 -8.08 -14.79
C ALA A 56 1.95 -7.15 -13.71
N GLY A 57 2.71 -7.69 -12.74
CA GLY A 57 3.24 -6.95 -11.60
C GLY A 57 2.23 -6.73 -10.48
N TRP A 58 1.18 -7.55 -10.42
CA TRP A 58 0.14 -7.48 -9.39
C TRP A 58 0.61 -8.28 -8.17
N LEU A 59 1.62 -7.75 -7.46
CA LEU A 59 2.41 -8.54 -6.51
C LEU A 59 1.62 -9.01 -5.28
N SER A 60 0.77 -8.16 -4.70
CA SER A 60 -0.10 -8.55 -3.57
C SER A 60 -1.08 -9.66 -3.98
N ALA A 61 -1.69 -9.53 -5.16
CA ALA A 61 -2.56 -10.57 -5.74
C ALA A 61 -1.77 -11.87 -6.04
N THR A 62 -0.52 -11.75 -6.49
CA THR A 62 0.37 -12.91 -6.70
C THR A 62 0.62 -13.66 -5.38
N ARG A 63 0.91 -12.94 -4.29
CA ARG A 63 1.09 -13.56 -2.96
C ARG A 63 -0.16 -14.27 -2.48
N PHE A 64 -1.33 -13.67 -2.71
CA PHE A 64 -2.62 -14.28 -2.38
C PHE A 64 -2.85 -15.57 -3.20
N ALA A 65 -2.64 -15.50 -4.52
CA ALA A 65 -2.72 -16.67 -5.40
C ALA A 65 -1.73 -17.77 -5.00
N ASP A 66 -0.50 -17.42 -4.60
CA ASP A 66 0.51 -18.37 -4.11
C ASP A 66 0.11 -19.02 -2.77
N ALA A 67 -0.63 -18.33 -1.90
CA ALA A 67 -1.23 -18.95 -0.71
C ALA A 67 -2.35 -19.94 -1.10
N LEU A 68 -3.24 -19.55 -2.02
CA LEU A 68 -4.27 -20.46 -2.55
C LEU A 68 -3.64 -21.70 -3.20
N VAL A 69 -2.58 -21.54 -4.01
CA VAL A 69 -1.85 -22.69 -4.59
C VAL A 69 -1.39 -23.66 -3.50
N ARG A 70 -0.79 -23.14 -2.42
CA ARG A 70 -0.25 -23.96 -1.33
C ARG A 70 -1.33 -24.65 -0.49
N VAL A 71 -2.48 -24.01 -0.27
CA VAL A 71 -3.60 -24.60 0.48
C VAL A 71 -4.44 -25.55 -0.39
N SER A 72 -4.41 -25.39 -1.72
CA SER A 72 -5.26 -26.18 -2.63
C SER A 72 -5.20 -27.70 -2.47
N PRO A 73 -4.04 -28.35 -2.18
CA PRO A 73 -4.00 -29.79 -1.95
C PRO A 73 -4.70 -30.21 -0.65
N LEU A 74 -4.66 -29.37 0.39
CA LEU A 74 -5.33 -29.61 1.68
C LEU A 74 -6.86 -29.54 1.51
N ALA A 75 -7.34 -28.57 0.74
CA ALA A 75 -8.76 -28.42 0.43
C ALA A 75 -9.33 -29.52 -0.50
N ALA A 76 -8.45 -30.24 -1.21
CA ALA A 76 -8.79 -31.33 -2.13
C ALA A 76 -8.39 -32.73 -1.61
N GLY A 77 -7.83 -32.80 -0.40
CA GLY A 77 -7.30 -34.02 0.22
C GLY A 77 -8.38 -34.93 0.79
N ASP A 78 -8.00 -35.71 1.81
CA ASP A 78 -8.93 -36.60 2.52
C ASP A 78 -10.15 -35.80 3.03
N PRO A 79 -11.39 -36.27 2.82
CA PRO A 79 -12.60 -35.61 3.33
C PRO A 79 -12.53 -35.21 4.80
N ALA A 80 -11.87 -35.99 5.66
CA ALA A 80 -11.73 -35.70 7.08
C ALA A 80 -10.80 -34.51 7.37
N GLU A 81 -9.74 -34.34 6.59
CA GLU A 81 -8.79 -33.22 6.71
C GLU A 81 -9.31 -31.97 5.99
N ALA A 82 -10.05 -32.16 4.89
CA ALA A 82 -10.60 -31.07 4.10
C ALA A 82 -11.82 -30.38 4.74
N GLU A 83 -12.50 -31.02 5.71
CA GLU A 83 -13.74 -30.51 6.30
C GLU A 83 -13.59 -29.13 6.95
N SER A 84 -12.46 -28.87 7.61
CA SER A 84 -12.16 -27.58 8.25
C SER A 84 -11.62 -26.53 7.27
N VAL A 85 -10.79 -26.92 6.30
CA VAL A 85 -10.05 -26.01 5.39
C VAL A 85 -10.91 -25.59 4.19
N ARG A 86 -11.77 -26.47 3.68
CA ARG A 86 -12.53 -26.26 2.45
C ARG A 86 -13.46 -25.03 2.50
N PRO A 87 -14.19 -24.75 3.60
CA PRO A 87 -15.02 -23.54 3.68
C PRO A 87 -14.21 -22.25 3.59
N VAL A 88 -13.07 -22.18 4.30
CA VAL A 88 -12.16 -21.03 4.31
C VAL A 88 -11.57 -20.81 2.92
N PHE A 89 -11.04 -21.89 2.31
CA PHE A 89 -10.49 -21.86 0.97
C PHE A 89 -11.51 -21.39 -0.08
N GLY A 90 -12.73 -21.94 -0.03
CA GLY A 90 -13.79 -21.59 -0.97
C GLY A 90 -14.28 -20.14 -0.84
N ALA A 91 -14.32 -19.60 0.38
CA ALA A 91 -14.62 -18.18 0.61
C ALA A 91 -13.51 -17.27 0.06
N ALA A 92 -12.26 -17.58 0.41
CA ALA A 92 -11.09 -16.84 -0.06
C ALA A 92 -10.99 -16.81 -1.59
N LEU A 93 -11.22 -17.94 -2.27
CA LEU A 93 -11.17 -18.03 -3.73
C LEU A 93 -12.27 -17.18 -4.41
N ARG A 94 -13.50 -17.20 -3.88
CA ARG A 94 -14.61 -16.40 -4.41
C ARG A 94 -14.37 -14.91 -4.25
N ASP A 95 -13.99 -14.49 -3.05
CA ASP A 95 -13.82 -13.06 -2.73
C ASP A 95 -12.60 -12.49 -3.46
N PHE A 96 -11.52 -13.28 -3.59
CA PHE A 96 -10.36 -12.89 -4.40
C PHE A 96 -10.69 -12.75 -5.88
N ARG A 97 -11.46 -13.69 -6.46
CA ARG A 97 -11.90 -13.55 -7.85
C ARG A 97 -12.74 -12.29 -8.04
N ALA A 98 -13.69 -12.05 -7.15
CA ALA A 98 -14.53 -10.86 -7.21
C ALA A 98 -13.71 -9.56 -7.09
N ALA A 99 -12.68 -9.53 -6.24
CA ALA A 99 -11.76 -8.40 -6.13
C ALA A 99 -10.92 -8.19 -7.39
N LEU A 100 -10.48 -9.28 -8.02
CA LEU A 100 -9.73 -9.18 -9.27
C LEU A 100 -10.57 -8.57 -10.40
N GLU A 101 -11.84 -8.94 -10.48
CA GLU A 101 -12.81 -8.44 -11.48
C GLU A 101 -13.16 -6.95 -11.30
N ARG A 102 -12.81 -6.34 -10.15
CA ARG A 102 -12.96 -4.89 -9.90
C ARG A 102 -11.83 -4.05 -10.45
N HIS A 103 -10.76 -4.66 -10.97
CA HIS A 103 -9.63 -4.01 -11.64
C HIS A 103 -8.95 -2.89 -10.80
N ASN A 104 -9.03 -2.99 -9.48
CA ASN A 104 -8.47 -2.02 -8.54
C ASN A 104 -7.22 -2.60 -7.85
N LEU A 105 -6.04 -2.17 -8.30
CA LEU A 105 -4.76 -2.63 -7.74
C LEU A 105 -4.59 -2.31 -6.25
N ARG A 106 -5.18 -1.21 -5.77
CA ARG A 106 -5.07 -0.80 -4.37
C ARG A 106 -5.95 -1.64 -3.48
N GLU A 107 -7.13 -2.02 -3.95
CA GLU A 107 -7.97 -2.99 -3.26
C GLU A 107 -7.23 -4.32 -3.04
N LEU A 108 -6.57 -4.83 -4.08
CA LEU A 108 -5.79 -6.08 -4.02
C LEU A 108 -4.61 -6.01 -3.05
N ALA A 109 -4.15 -4.81 -2.70
CA ALA A 109 -3.08 -4.60 -1.72
C ALA A 109 -3.60 -4.33 -0.31
N CYS A 110 -4.70 -3.58 -0.17
CA CYS A 110 -5.12 -2.97 1.09
C CYS A 110 -6.46 -3.49 1.65
N SER A 111 -7.20 -4.36 0.95
CA SER A 111 -8.49 -4.88 1.43
C SER A 111 -8.32 -5.65 2.75
N PRO A 112 -9.00 -5.24 3.84
CA PRO A 112 -9.05 -6.02 5.08
C PRO A 112 -9.67 -7.39 4.87
N THR A 113 -10.69 -7.50 4.01
CA THR A 113 -11.36 -8.78 3.71
C THR A 113 -10.37 -9.76 3.07
N LEU A 114 -9.63 -9.33 2.04
CA LEU A 114 -8.59 -10.17 1.43
C LEU A 114 -7.47 -10.48 2.43
N PHE A 115 -7.06 -9.53 3.27
CA PHE A 115 -6.03 -9.81 4.27
C PHE A 115 -6.49 -10.86 5.29
N ASN A 116 -7.72 -10.79 5.77
CA ASN A 116 -8.28 -11.77 6.71
C ASN A 116 -8.31 -13.18 6.08
N HIS A 117 -8.71 -13.29 4.82
CA HIS A 117 -8.62 -14.54 4.06
C HIS A 117 -7.18 -15.03 3.93
N TYR A 118 -6.25 -14.15 3.58
CA TYR A 118 -4.83 -14.49 3.46
C TYR A 118 -4.24 -14.97 4.79
N GLN A 119 -4.60 -14.33 5.90
CA GLN A 119 -4.18 -14.75 7.24
C GLN A 119 -4.77 -16.11 7.61
N ALA A 120 -6.05 -16.35 7.34
CA ALA A 120 -6.70 -17.64 7.59
C ALA A 120 -6.04 -18.77 6.78
N LEU A 121 -5.82 -18.55 5.47
CA LEU A 121 -5.10 -19.49 4.61
C LEU A 121 -3.70 -19.80 5.13
N CYS A 122 -2.98 -18.78 5.63
CA CYS A 122 -1.64 -18.98 6.18
C CYS A 122 -1.66 -19.66 7.56
N ALA A 123 -2.73 -19.50 8.35
CA ALA A 123 -2.92 -20.24 9.59
C ALA A 123 -3.12 -21.74 9.31
N ASP A 124 -3.92 -22.09 8.30
CA ASP A 124 -4.11 -23.49 7.87
C ASP A 124 -2.79 -24.12 7.39
N LEU A 125 -1.93 -23.35 6.69
CA LEU A 125 -0.57 -23.79 6.35
C LEU A 125 0.32 -23.94 7.60
N GLY A 126 0.13 -23.07 8.59
CA GLY A 126 0.89 -23.00 9.83
C GLY A 126 0.62 -24.15 10.81
N GLU A 127 -0.61 -24.67 10.83
CA GLU A 127 -0.94 -25.92 11.53
C GLU A 127 -0.07 -27.09 11.04
N HIS A 128 0.40 -27.02 9.79
CA HIS A 128 1.25 -28.01 9.14
C HIS A 128 2.73 -27.60 9.09
N THR A 129 3.11 -26.37 9.48
CA THR A 129 4.51 -25.88 9.55
C THR A 129 4.64 -24.66 10.50
N PRO A 130 5.40 -24.75 11.60
CA PRO A 130 5.52 -23.64 12.55
C PRO A 130 6.44 -22.52 12.05
N GLY A 131 6.02 -21.25 12.22
CA GLY A 131 6.94 -20.10 12.19
C GLY A 131 6.40 -18.80 11.56
N SER A 132 6.09 -17.84 12.44
CA SER A 132 5.70 -16.44 12.18
C SER A 132 4.25 -16.18 11.70
N PRO A 133 3.46 -15.39 12.45
CA PRO A 133 2.18 -14.89 11.96
C PRO A 133 2.40 -13.94 10.78
N VAL A 134 1.47 -13.97 9.83
CA VAL A 134 1.46 -13.10 8.66
C VAL A 134 0.98 -11.69 9.05
N ALA A 135 1.74 -10.67 8.65
CA ALA A 135 1.44 -9.27 8.94
C ALA A 135 0.79 -8.56 7.73
N PHE A 136 -0.04 -7.55 7.99
CA PHE A 136 -0.77 -6.81 6.94
C PHE A 136 0.18 -6.06 6.01
N GLU A 137 1.21 -5.45 6.57
CA GLU A 137 2.25 -4.72 5.86
C GLU A 137 3.06 -5.59 4.88
N ASP A 138 3.06 -6.91 5.08
CA ASP A 138 3.73 -7.82 4.16
C ASP A 138 2.94 -7.93 2.85
N LEU A 139 1.61 -7.85 2.91
CA LEU A 139 0.75 -7.86 1.73
C LEU A 139 0.66 -6.46 1.12
N ALA A 140 0.33 -5.44 1.91
CA ALA A 140 0.09 -4.08 1.46
C ALA A 140 1.34 -3.44 0.83
N LEU A 141 2.50 -3.61 1.48
CA LEU A 141 3.75 -2.97 1.06
C LEU A 141 4.68 -3.95 0.33
N THR A 142 4.12 -4.93 -0.39
CA THR A 142 4.91 -5.95 -1.11
C THR A 142 5.86 -5.27 -2.10
N ALA A 143 7.16 -5.58 -2.00
CA ALA A 143 8.25 -5.04 -2.82
C ALA A 143 8.44 -3.51 -2.79
N ARG A 144 7.70 -2.79 -1.96
CA ARG A 144 7.86 -1.34 -1.77
C ARG A 144 9.07 -1.06 -0.87
N PRO A 145 10.01 -0.19 -1.29
CA PRO A 145 11.11 0.27 -0.44
C PRO A 145 10.56 1.04 0.76
N VAL A 146 11.29 1.01 1.88
CA VAL A 146 10.94 1.79 3.08
C VAL A 146 12.14 2.60 3.50
N PRO A 147 12.06 3.94 3.51
CA PRO A 147 13.18 4.77 3.90
C PRO A 147 13.56 4.48 5.37
N PRO A 148 14.84 4.62 5.74
CA PRO A 148 15.24 4.57 7.13
C PRO A 148 14.59 5.73 7.90
N VAL A 149 14.05 5.41 9.08
CA VAL A 149 13.29 6.36 9.91
C VAL A 149 13.99 6.50 11.26
N SER A 150 14.21 7.74 11.67
CA SER A 150 14.88 8.09 12.92
C SER A 150 13.86 8.48 13.99
N PHE A 151 14.30 8.51 15.24
CA PHE A 151 13.59 9.21 16.30
C PHE A 151 14.18 10.60 16.49
N HIS A 152 13.32 11.62 16.60
CA HIS A 152 13.77 12.96 16.93
C HIS A 152 14.45 13.02 18.31
N VAL A 153 15.65 13.60 18.37
CA VAL A 153 16.45 13.70 19.60
C VAL A 153 15.73 14.53 20.66
N GLN A 154 15.55 13.96 21.85
CA GLN A 154 14.94 14.62 23.00
C GLN A 154 15.75 14.41 24.28
N SER A 155 15.58 15.29 25.26
CA SER A 155 16.20 15.10 26.58
C SER A 155 15.58 13.89 27.29
N ALA A 156 16.37 13.17 28.08
CA ALA A 156 15.90 12.00 28.80
C ALA A 156 14.76 12.33 29.78
N GLU A 157 14.78 13.52 30.39
CA GLU A 157 13.73 14.00 31.29
C GLU A 157 12.41 14.23 30.53
N GLN A 158 12.47 14.88 29.36
CA GLN A 158 11.28 15.11 28.53
C GLN A 158 10.69 13.79 28.04
N LEU A 159 11.53 12.85 27.59
CA LEU A 159 11.07 11.52 27.17
C LEU A 159 10.43 10.74 28.31
N ALA A 160 11.00 10.78 29.51
CA ALA A 160 10.42 10.14 30.68
C ALA A 160 9.04 10.72 31.02
N HIS A 161 8.90 12.05 30.95
CA HIS A 161 7.64 12.74 31.17
C HIS A 161 6.57 12.35 30.12
N LEU A 162 6.92 12.42 28.83
CA LEU A 162 6.01 12.08 27.73
C LEU A 162 5.59 10.61 27.77
N ARG A 163 6.52 9.71 28.11
CA ARG A 163 6.21 8.28 28.26
C ARG A 163 5.24 8.01 29.40
N ALA A 164 5.41 8.64 30.56
CA ALA A 164 4.47 8.53 31.67
C ALA A 164 3.05 9.01 31.28
N ARG A 165 2.96 10.11 30.52
CA ARG A 165 1.67 10.59 29.97
C ARG A 165 1.06 9.60 29.00
N TYR A 166 1.85 9.07 28.08
CA TYR A 166 1.43 8.06 27.10
C TYR A 166 0.91 6.80 27.79
N GLU A 167 1.66 6.22 28.72
CA GLU A 167 1.30 4.98 29.42
C GLU A 167 0.01 5.14 30.24
N ARG A 168 -0.20 6.31 30.84
CA ARG A 168 -1.45 6.64 31.56
C ARG A 168 -2.65 6.68 30.62
N ALA A 169 -2.50 7.26 29.43
CA ALA A 169 -3.56 7.37 28.43
C ALA A 169 -3.79 6.06 27.64
N LEU A 170 -2.79 5.18 27.57
CA LEU A 170 -2.88 3.94 26.80
C LEU A 170 -3.93 2.96 27.35
N LEU A 171 -4.04 2.84 28.68
CA LEU A 171 -4.88 1.81 29.31
C LEU A 171 -6.38 1.96 28.99
N PRO A 172 -6.99 3.16 29.06
CA PRO A 172 -8.37 3.37 28.60
C PRO A 172 -8.60 2.94 27.14
N VAL A 173 -7.67 3.28 26.25
CA VAL A 173 -7.78 2.95 24.81
C VAL A 173 -7.71 1.43 24.58
N LEU A 174 -6.79 0.73 25.24
CA LEU A 174 -6.67 -0.72 25.12
C LEU A 174 -7.87 -1.49 25.68
N ARG A 175 -8.53 -0.93 26.72
CA ARG A 175 -9.71 -1.51 27.36
C ARG A 175 -11.03 -1.14 26.68
N SER A 176 -11.01 -0.21 25.73
CA SER A 176 -12.18 0.20 24.99
C SER A 176 -12.86 -1.00 24.32
N GLN A 177 -14.18 -1.06 24.44
CA GLN A 177 -15.02 -2.07 23.78
C GLN A 177 -15.88 -1.35 22.75
N PRO A 178 -15.91 -1.80 21.49
CA PRO A 178 -16.60 -1.10 20.41
C PRO A 178 -18.11 -0.99 20.64
N ASP A 179 -18.76 -2.03 21.18
CA ASP A 179 -20.24 -2.12 21.20
C ASP A 179 -20.88 -2.10 22.59
N THR A 180 -20.10 -2.11 23.67
CA THR A 180 -20.62 -2.32 25.04
C THR A 180 -20.23 -1.24 26.05
N GLY A 181 -19.57 -0.17 25.59
CA GLY A 181 -19.08 0.91 26.45
C GLY A 181 -20.17 1.88 26.92
N SER A 182 -20.20 2.17 28.23
CA SER A 182 -21.03 3.26 28.77
C SER A 182 -20.62 4.62 28.19
N ALA A 183 -21.50 5.62 28.22
CA ALA A 183 -21.18 6.98 27.75
C ALA A 183 -19.96 7.59 28.47
N ALA A 184 -19.81 7.32 29.77
CA ALA A 184 -18.66 7.74 30.55
C ALA A 184 -17.36 7.05 30.11
N ALA A 185 -17.41 5.74 29.78
CA ALA A 185 -16.26 5.00 29.28
C ALA A 185 -15.82 5.50 27.89
N ARG A 186 -16.77 5.87 27.03
CA ARG A 186 -16.48 6.48 25.72
C ARG A 186 -15.84 7.86 25.86
N ALA A 187 -16.36 8.71 26.76
CA ALA A 187 -15.77 10.01 27.04
C ALA A 187 -14.33 9.90 27.58
N ALA A 188 -14.09 8.96 28.50
CA ALA A 188 -12.75 8.69 29.02
C ALA A 188 -11.79 8.16 27.94
N THR A 189 -12.28 7.32 27.01
CA THR A 189 -11.50 6.84 25.88
C THR A 189 -11.12 7.99 24.93
N ASN A 190 -12.06 8.88 24.61
CA ASN A 190 -11.80 10.03 23.76
C ASN A 190 -10.78 10.99 24.39
N ALA A 191 -10.92 11.30 25.68
CA ALA A 191 -9.95 12.13 26.40
C ALA A 191 -8.54 11.48 26.42
N ALA A 192 -8.48 10.15 26.55
CA ALA A 192 -7.23 9.43 26.46
C ALA A 192 -6.61 9.49 25.05
N LEU A 193 -7.43 9.37 24.00
CA LEU A 193 -6.96 9.56 22.61
C LEU A 193 -6.45 10.98 22.38
N ASP A 194 -7.11 12.01 22.94
CA ASP A 194 -6.66 13.41 22.86
C ASP A 194 -5.27 13.59 23.51
N GLU A 195 -5.05 12.94 24.65
CA GLU A 195 -3.76 12.93 25.33
C GLU A 195 -2.67 12.21 24.50
N LEU A 196 -3.00 11.08 23.85
CA LEU A 196 -2.06 10.38 22.98
C LEU A 196 -1.65 11.24 21.76
N ASP A 197 -2.60 11.95 21.14
CA ASP A 197 -2.31 12.86 20.03
C ASP A 197 -1.44 14.06 20.44
N ALA A 198 -1.68 14.58 21.64
CA ALA A 198 -0.85 15.63 22.23
C ALA A 198 0.59 15.13 22.42
N VAL A 199 0.76 13.93 22.98
CA VAL A 199 2.08 13.31 23.15
C VAL A 199 2.77 13.08 21.79
N PHE A 200 2.08 12.56 20.77
CA PHE A 200 2.67 12.42 19.44
C PHE A 200 3.08 13.76 18.83
N THR A 201 2.31 14.82 19.08
CA THR A 201 2.66 16.17 18.62
C THR A 201 3.91 16.70 19.31
N GLU A 202 4.08 16.45 20.60
CA GLU A 202 5.28 16.84 21.35
C GLU A 202 6.51 15.97 21.05
N LEU A 203 6.30 14.73 20.58
CA LEU A 203 7.37 13.83 20.14
C LEU A 203 7.87 14.12 18.73
N ALA A 204 6.98 14.59 17.85
CA ALA A 204 7.28 14.81 16.44
C ALA A 204 8.32 15.91 16.21
N GLY A 205 9.40 15.55 15.53
CA GLY A 205 10.43 16.47 15.06
C GLY A 205 10.13 17.07 13.67
N PRO A 206 11.00 17.96 13.19
CA PRO A 206 10.86 18.60 11.87
C PRO A 206 11.34 17.71 10.71
N ASP A 207 12.04 16.61 10.98
CA ASP A 207 12.53 15.68 9.94
C ASP A 207 11.36 14.95 9.26
N PRO A 208 11.26 14.98 7.91
CA PRO A 208 10.29 14.16 7.17
C PRO A 208 10.34 12.67 7.46
N TYR A 209 11.50 12.16 7.85
CA TYR A 209 11.72 10.75 8.19
C TYR A 209 11.78 10.50 9.70
N ASP A 210 11.06 11.29 10.50
CA ASP A 210 10.83 11.03 11.92
C ASP A 210 9.65 10.07 12.15
N PHE A 211 9.88 9.05 12.97
CA PHE A 211 8.85 8.05 13.28
C PHE A 211 7.63 8.68 13.96
N TRP A 212 7.82 9.68 14.82
CA TRP A 212 6.70 10.29 15.54
C TRP A 212 5.81 11.13 14.64
N ARG A 213 6.36 11.73 13.56
CA ARG A 213 5.57 12.35 12.49
C ARG A 213 4.68 11.32 11.77
N LEU A 214 5.23 10.15 11.42
CA LEU A 214 4.45 9.05 10.83
C LEU A 214 3.38 8.51 11.80
N ALA A 215 3.73 8.29 13.06
CA ALA A 215 2.81 7.81 14.09
C ALA A 215 1.66 8.81 14.32
N LYS A 216 1.96 10.11 14.36
CA LYS A 216 0.96 11.19 14.45
C LYS A 216 -0.02 11.16 13.28
N ALA A 217 0.49 11.04 12.05
CA ALA A 217 -0.36 10.95 10.86
C ALA A 217 -1.27 9.71 10.91
N CYS A 218 -0.72 8.56 11.31
CA CYS A 218 -1.48 7.32 11.48
C CYS A 218 -2.56 7.44 12.57
N ALA A 219 -2.24 8.01 13.74
CA ALA A 219 -3.20 8.22 14.82
C ALA A 219 -4.36 9.13 14.37
N ARG A 220 -4.04 10.24 13.69
CA ARG A 220 -5.03 11.16 13.12
C ARG A 220 -5.95 10.44 12.12
N ALA A 221 -5.39 9.66 11.20
CA ALA A 221 -6.17 8.90 10.21
C ALA A 221 -7.11 7.89 10.89
N LEU A 222 -6.62 7.14 11.88
CA LEU A 222 -7.43 6.21 12.67
C LEU A 222 -8.57 6.94 13.41
N ARG A 223 -8.33 8.15 13.91
CA ARG A 223 -9.36 8.95 14.58
C ARG A 223 -10.43 9.42 13.63
N VAL A 224 -10.05 9.99 12.49
CA VAL A 224 -10.98 10.49 11.47
C VAL A 224 -11.84 9.34 10.94
N GLY A 225 -11.25 8.16 10.72
CA GLY A 225 -12.00 6.97 10.30
C GLY A 225 -12.89 6.34 11.38
N GLY A 226 -12.85 6.81 12.64
CA GLY A 226 -13.60 6.22 13.75
C GLY A 226 -13.03 4.88 14.26
N ARG A 227 -11.75 4.60 13.99
CA ARG A 227 -11.09 3.28 14.12
C ARG A 227 -10.00 3.29 15.19
N ALA A 228 -9.81 4.44 15.83
CA ALA A 228 -8.82 4.66 16.88
C ALA A 228 -9.08 3.84 18.17
N ALA A 229 -10.28 3.32 18.36
CA ALA A 229 -10.65 2.52 19.53
C ALA A 229 -11.36 1.22 19.11
N GLY A 230 -11.23 0.16 19.90
CA GLY A 230 -11.88 -1.14 19.67
C GLY A 230 -11.23 -2.06 18.63
N GLU A 231 -10.68 -1.52 17.53
CA GLU A 231 -10.02 -2.35 16.51
C GLU A 231 -8.71 -2.99 17.02
N THR A 232 -8.46 -4.24 16.61
CA THR A 232 -7.26 -4.98 16.99
C THR A 232 -5.99 -4.33 16.44
N ASP A 233 -6.03 -3.82 15.20
CA ASP A 233 -4.87 -3.18 14.57
C ASP A 233 -4.54 -1.83 15.22
N ALA A 234 -5.55 -1.03 15.58
CA ALA A 234 -5.35 0.22 16.32
C ALA A 234 -4.75 -0.04 17.70
N ARG A 235 -5.27 -1.03 18.45
CA ARG A 235 -4.69 -1.42 19.76
C ARG A 235 -3.25 -1.90 19.61
N ARG A 236 -2.95 -2.71 18.59
CA ARG A 236 -1.60 -3.16 18.28
C ARG A 236 -0.68 -1.99 17.94
N PHE A 237 -1.15 -1.02 17.16
CA PHE A 237 -0.42 0.20 16.83
C PHE A 237 -0.04 0.98 18.10
N TYR A 238 -1.00 1.34 18.95
CA TYR A 238 -0.70 2.09 20.19
C TYR A 238 0.21 1.31 21.15
N ALA A 239 0.05 -0.02 21.25
CA ALA A 239 0.93 -0.84 22.06
C ALA A 239 2.37 -0.87 21.50
N ARG A 240 2.54 -0.97 20.18
CA ARG A 240 3.86 -0.92 19.54
C ARG A 240 4.52 0.46 19.65
N CYS A 241 3.74 1.54 19.59
CA CYS A 241 4.25 2.89 19.87
C CYS A 241 4.77 3.04 21.31
N ASN A 242 4.17 2.36 22.29
CA ASN A 242 4.72 2.32 23.65
C ASN A 242 6.10 1.64 23.72
N LEU A 243 6.26 0.53 22.97
CA LEU A 243 7.54 -0.16 22.86
C LEU A 243 8.58 0.72 22.16
N ALA A 244 8.19 1.45 21.12
CA ALA A 244 9.03 2.42 20.43
C ALA A 244 9.47 3.56 21.35
N LEU A 245 8.59 4.05 22.23
CA LEU A 245 8.95 5.03 23.27
C LEU A 245 10.00 4.47 24.23
N ALA A 246 9.88 3.19 24.60
CA ALA A 246 10.87 2.53 25.45
C ALA A 246 12.22 2.30 24.74
N ASP A 247 12.22 2.03 23.43
CA ASP A 247 13.43 1.99 22.60
C ASP A 247 14.08 3.38 22.50
N HIS A 248 13.27 4.41 22.22
CA HIS A 248 13.73 5.79 22.11
C HIS A 248 14.34 6.29 23.44
N ALA A 249 13.69 6.02 24.57
CA ALA A 249 14.22 6.34 25.90
C ALA A 249 15.52 5.58 26.25
N ARG A 250 15.80 4.45 25.59
CA ARG A 250 17.06 3.71 25.70
C ARG A 250 18.17 4.26 24.80
N GLY A 251 17.91 5.34 24.05
CA GLY A 251 18.86 5.94 23.11
C GLY A 251 18.96 5.20 21.78
N ILE A 252 17.98 4.37 21.42
CA ILE A 252 17.90 3.82 20.06
C ILE A 252 17.53 4.97 19.12
N GLU A 253 18.36 5.19 18.10
CA GLU A 253 18.18 6.32 17.17
C GLU A 253 17.24 6.00 16.00
N ARG A 254 17.13 4.73 15.60
CA ARG A 254 16.32 4.28 14.46
C ARG A 254 15.12 3.48 14.89
N ALA A 255 13.97 3.79 14.30
CA ALA A 255 12.78 2.95 14.45
C ALA A 255 12.99 1.60 13.73
N GLN A 256 12.46 0.54 14.33
CA GLN A 256 12.49 -0.78 13.71
C GLN A 256 11.73 -0.76 12.37
N ARG A 257 12.32 -1.32 11.32
CA ARG A 257 11.69 -1.36 9.99
C ARG A 257 10.30 -2.01 10.01
N SER A 258 10.11 -3.07 10.77
CA SER A 258 8.82 -3.76 10.89
C SER A 258 7.76 -2.88 11.56
N LEU A 259 8.15 -1.97 12.45
CA LEU A 259 7.25 -1.00 13.07
C LEU A 259 6.85 0.07 12.05
N VAL A 260 7.82 0.64 11.35
CA VAL A 260 7.58 1.64 10.29
C VAL A 260 6.63 1.09 9.24
N ARG A 261 6.89 -0.14 8.76
CA ARG A 261 6.04 -0.82 7.76
C ARG A 261 4.61 -1.01 8.24
N ALA A 262 4.43 -1.49 9.47
CA ALA A 262 3.10 -1.69 10.04
C ALA A 262 2.32 -0.38 10.16
N THR A 263 2.95 0.67 10.70
CA THR A 263 2.32 2.00 10.83
C THR A 263 1.99 2.60 9.46
N LEU A 264 2.90 2.47 8.50
CA LEU A 264 2.73 2.99 7.15
C LEU A 264 1.60 2.26 6.40
N ALA A 265 1.55 0.93 6.49
CA ALA A 265 0.47 0.15 5.88
C ALA A 265 -0.89 0.51 6.50
N LEU A 266 -0.95 0.72 7.81
CA LEU A 266 -2.16 1.12 8.52
C LEU A 266 -2.65 2.50 8.09
N LEU A 267 -1.72 3.47 7.95
CA LEU A 267 -2.03 4.81 7.43
C LEU A 267 -2.53 4.74 5.97
N TRP A 268 -1.82 4.02 5.11
CA TRP A 268 -2.13 4.00 3.67
C TRP A 268 -3.43 3.30 3.33
N ARG A 269 -3.81 2.27 4.10
CA ARG A 269 -5.00 1.44 3.84
C ARG A 269 -6.23 2.26 3.47
N ASP A 270 -6.55 3.26 4.27
CA ASP A 270 -7.81 3.99 4.16
C ASP A 270 -7.79 4.90 2.93
N TYR A 271 -6.69 5.63 2.77
CA TYR A 271 -6.47 6.49 1.61
C TYR A 271 -6.33 5.72 0.29
N ALA A 272 -5.85 4.48 0.34
CA ALA A 272 -5.73 3.61 -0.82
C ALA A 272 -7.09 3.10 -1.31
N LEU A 273 -8.02 2.83 -0.38
CA LEU A 273 -9.34 2.26 -0.67
C LEU A 273 -10.39 3.33 -1.00
N PHE A 274 -10.36 4.46 -0.26
CA PHE A 274 -11.40 5.48 -0.30
C PHE A 274 -10.92 6.82 -0.90
N GLY A 275 -9.63 6.95 -1.15
CA GLY A 275 -9.02 8.20 -1.60
C GLY A 275 -8.80 9.19 -0.46
N ALA A 276 -8.26 10.36 -0.81
CA ALA A 276 -8.00 11.47 0.10
C ALA A 276 -8.83 12.71 -0.29
N ALA A 277 -9.29 13.46 0.72
CA ALA A 277 -9.93 14.76 0.57
C ALA A 277 -8.93 15.91 0.77
N ALA A 278 -9.35 17.16 0.53
CA ALA A 278 -8.45 18.32 0.61
C ALA A 278 -7.89 18.53 2.03
N GLU A 279 -8.68 18.21 3.05
CA GLU A 279 -8.32 18.24 4.47
C GLU A 279 -7.27 17.19 4.89
N ASP A 280 -7.03 16.17 4.05
CA ASP A 280 -6.04 15.12 4.27
C ASP A 280 -4.66 15.45 3.71
N ALA A 281 -4.46 16.65 3.16
CA ALA A 281 -3.23 17.02 2.45
C ALA A 281 -1.96 16.77 3.27
N ASP A 282 -1.98 17.00 4.59
CA ASP A 282 -0.83 16.72 5.46
C ASP A 282 -0.48 15.23 5.50
N GLN A 283 -1.48 14.35 5.59
CA GLN A 283 -1.29 12.90 5.62
C GLN A 283 -0.87 12.36 4.26
N VAL A 284 -1.38 12.94 3.17
CA VAL A 284 -0.96 12.60 1.82
C VAL A 284 0.51 12.98 1.60
N GLU A 285 0.94 14.14 2.10
CA GLU A 285 2.34 14.53 2.03
C GLU A 285 3.25 13.58 2.82
N VAL A 286 2.80 13.10 3.99
CA VAL A 286 3.51 12.02 4.69
C VAL A 286 3.56 10.74 3.83
N LEU A 287 2.45 10.30 3.24
CA LEU A 287 2.44 9.11 2.39
C LEU A 287 3.37 9.25 1.17
N HIS A 288 3.40 10.41 0.55
CA HIS A 288 4.35 10.73 -0.51
C HIS A 288 5.78 10.67 0.01
N ASP A 289 6.11 11.21 1.19
CA ASP A 289 7.44 11.08 1.78
C ASP A 289 7.89 9.61 1.92
N TYR A 290 6.95 8.66 2.02
CA TYR A 290 7.18 7.20 2.09
C TYR A 290 6.95 6.44 0.77
N GLY A 291 6.75 7.12 -0.36
CA GLY A 291 6.59 6.47 -1.67
C GLY A 291 5.25 5.79 -1.89
N LEU A 292 4.18 6.29 -1.25
CA LEU A 292 2.82 5.79 -1.41
C LEU A 292 1.92 6.85 -2.03
N THR A 293 1.33 6.51 -3.18
CA THR A 293 0.36 7.35 -3.86
C THR A 293 -1.05 7.09 -3.37
N VAL A 294 -1.89 8.12 -3.44
CA VAL A 294 -3.32 8.07 -3.14
C VAL A 294 -4.11 8.69 -4.29
N ASP A 295 -5.41 8.39 -4.36
CA ASP A 295 -6.30 9.03 -5.34
C ASP A 295 -6.98 10.20 -4.66
N TRP A 296 -6.81 11.38 -5.24
CA TRP A 296 -7.54 12.57 -4.82
C TRP A 296 -8.97 12.47 -5.31
N HIS A 297 -9.90 12.31 -4.37
CA HIS A 297 -11.32 12.36 -4.68
C HIS A 297 -11.85 13.70 -4.22
N VAL A 298 -12.53 14.43 -5.12
CA VAL A 298 -13.37 15.54 -4.67
C VAL A 298 -14.58 14.89 -3.98
N ALA A 299 -14.52 14.89 -2.66
CA ALA A 299 -15.56 14.57 -1.67
C ALA A 299 -15.67 13.10 -1.20
N GLY A 300 -15.38 12.92 0.09
CA GLY A 300 -15.88 11.81 0.91
C GLY A 300 -17.30 12.07 1.40
N THR A 301 -18.24 12.34 0.48
CA THR A 301 -19.67 12.46 0.80
C THR A 301 -20.43 11.38 0.07
N GLN A 302 -21.51 10.87 0.67
CA GLN A 302 -22.39 9.88 0.03
C GLN A 302 -22.93 10.36 -1.34
N ALA A 303 -23.02 11.68 -1.55
CA ALA A 303 -23.43 12.28 -2.82
C ALA A 303 -22.37 12.17 -3.92
N SER A 304 -21.08 12.29 -3.59
CA SER A 304 -19.99 12.12 -4.54
C SER A 304 -19.71 10.66 -4.85
N GLU A 305 -19.89 9.76 -3.88
CA GLU A 305 -19.93 8.31 -4.13
C GLU A 305 -21.04 7.96 -5.12
N MET A 306 -22.28 8.47 -4.94
CA MET A 306 -23.38 8.26 -5.90
C MET A 306 -23.10 8.85 -7.29
N LEU A 307 -22.43 10.00 -7.38
CA LEU A 307 -22.05 10.61 -8.67
C LEU A 307 -20.91 9.84 -9.35
N TRP A 308 -19.97 9.32 -8.57
CA TRP A 308 -18.90 8.47 -9.06
C TRP A 308 -19.46 7.11 -9.50
N GLU A 309 -20.40 6.50 -8.75
CA GLU A 309 -21.10 5.27 -9.13
C GLU A 309 -21.91 5.46 -10.42
N ALA A 310 -22.65 6.57 -10.52
CA ALA A 310 -23.36 6.94 -11.73
C ALA A 310 -22.39 7.12 -12.91
N GLY A 311 -21.25 7.77 -12.68
CA GLY A 311 -20.18 7.95 -13.66
C GLY A 311 -19.47 6.65 -14.04
N ALA A 312 -19.28 5.71 -13.10
CA ALA A 312 -18.65 4.41 -13.31
C ALA A 312 -19.59 3.46 -14.06
N VAL A 313 -20.87 3.42 -13.71
CA VAL A 313 -21.92 2.70 -14.44
C VAL A 313 -22.07 3.27 -15.84
N GLN A 314 -22.07 4.59 -15.99
CA GLN A 314 -22.11 5.24 -17.30
C GLN A 314 -20.83 4.95 -18.10
N ALA A 315 -19.64 4.98 -17.49
CA ALA A 315 -18.38 4.60 -18.12
C ALA A 315 -18.36 3.11 -18.51
N GLN A 316 -18.92 2.21 -17.71
CA GLN A 316 -19.08 0.79 -18.06
C GLN A 316 -20.04 0.61 -19.24
N LEU A 317 -21.17 1.33 -19.26
CA LEU A 317 -22.13 1.30 -20.37
C LEU A 317 -21.57 1.91 -21.66
N PHE A 318 -20.74 2.96 -21.57
CA PHE A 318 -20.03 3.53 -22.71
C PHE A 318 -18.89 2.63 -23.18
N SER A 319 -18.09 2.07 -22.26
CA SER A 319 -17.01 1.12 -22.56
C SER A 319 -17.57 -0.15 -23.23
N ALA A 320 -18.70 -0.66 -22.76
CA ALA A 320 -19.40 -1.78 -23.40
C ALA A 320 -19.92 -1.48 -24.82
N ARG A 321 -20.11 -0.20 -25.17
CA ARG A 321 -20.61 0.24 -26.48
C ARG A 321 -19.51 0.71 -27.45
N THR A 322 -18.31 1.03 -26.96
CA THR A 322 -17.26 1.70 -27.77
C THR A 322 -15.81 1.29 -27.46
N SER A 323 -15.54 0.39 -26.49
CA SER A 323 -14.14 0.11 -26.12
C SER A 323 -13.40 -0.75 -27.14
N LEU A 324 -12.44 -0.13 -27.82
CA LEU A 324 -11.26 -0.84 -28.30
C LEU A 324 -10.43 -1.17 -27.05
N THR A 325 -10.35 -2.44 -26.68
CA THR A 325 -9.38 -2.93 -25.70
C THR A 325 -8.04 -3.14 -26.39
N ARG A 326 -6.94 -2.80 -25.71
CA ARG A 326 -5.58 -3.05 -26.19
C ARG A 326 -4.91 -4.10 -25.32
N GLU A 327 -4.35 -5.12 -25.97
CA GLU A 327 -3.59 -6.16 -25.29
C GLU A 327 -2.12 -5.73 -25.14
N LEU A 328 -1.61 -5.82 -23.90
CA LEU A 328 -0.25 -5.48 -23.47
C LEU A 328 0.37 -6.73 -22.81
N GLY A 329 0.54 -7.79 -23.59
CA GLY A 329 0.94 -9.10 -23.08
C GLY A 329 -0.19 -9.79 -22.33
N VAL A 330 -0.10 -9.87 -20.99
CA VAL A 330 -1.14 -10.50 -20.13
C VAL A 330 -2.21 -9.51 -19.66
N LEU A 331 -2.00 -8.22 -19.91
CA LEU A 331 -2.87 -7.14 -19.46
C LEU A 331 -3.70 -6.60 -20.62
N SER A 332 -5.01 -6.49 -20.42
CA SER A 332 -5.94 -5.85 -21.35
C SER A 332 -6.34 -4.49 -20.77
N VAL A 333 -6.15 -3.41 -21.51
CA VAL A 333 -6.45 -2.04 -21.04
C VAL A 333 -7.43 -1.31 -21.96
N ASN A 334 -8.09 -0.28 -21.43
CA ASN A 334 -8.87 0.64 -22.26
C ASN A 334 -7.94 1.45 -23.18
N ALA A 335 -8.13 1.39 -24.50
CA ALA A 335 -7.20 2.01 -25.45
C ALA A 335 -7.11 3.54 -25.28
N HIS A 336 -8.22 4.23 -25.02
CA HIS A 336 -8.23 5.69 -24.88
C HIS A 336 -7.48 6.13 -23.62
N ALA A 337 -7.80 5.52 -22.48
CA ALA A 337 -7.11 5.81 -21.22
C ALA A 337 -5.61 5.48 -21.30
N TYR A 338 -5.25 4.44 -22.07
CA TYR A 338 -3.87 4.07 -22.31
C TYR A 338 -3.13 5.07 -23.22
N GLU A 339 -3.77 5.58 -24.26
CA GLU A 339 -3.18 6.61 -25.14
C GLU A 339 -2.94 7.93 -24.40
N ASP A 340 -3.91 8.38 -23.59
CA ASP A 340 -3.77 9.57 -22.73
C ASP A 340 -2.60 9.41 -21.74
N PHE A 341 -2.47 8.21 -21.16
CA PHE A 341 -1.34 7.87 -20.30
C PHE A 341 0.00 7.93 -21.04
N LEU A 342 0.11 7.37 -22.25
CA LEU A 342 1.38 7.39 -22.98
C LEU A 342 1.84 8.82 -23.31
N GLN A 343 0.91 9.70 -23.68
CA GLN A 343 1.23 11.10 -23.97
C GLN A 343 1.78 11.83 -22.74
N THR A 344 1.22 11.57 -21.56
CA THR A 344 1.66 12.19 -20.31
C THR A 344 2.92 11.53 -19.74
N ALA A 345 3.07 10.22 -19.92
CA ALA A 345 4.21 9.46 -19.42
C ALA A 345 5.52 9.83 -20.14
N ASP A 346 5.50 10.01 -21.46
CA ASP A 346 6.70 10.35 -22.24
C ASP A 346 7.31 11.71 -21.81
N ALA A 347 6.45 12.71 -21.59
CA ALA A 347 6.85 14.01 -21.06
C ALA A 347 7.42 13.90 -19.63
N ALA A 348 6.77 13.11 -18.76
CA ALA A 348 7.23 12.91 -17.39
C ALA A 348 8.60 12.21 -17.32
N ILE A 349 8.82 11.19 -18.14
CA ILE A 349 10.10 10.46 -18.20
C ILE A 349 11.22 11.34 -18.72
N SER A 350 10.96 12.14 -19.76
CA SER A 350 11.95 13.06 -20.30
C SER A 350 12.37 14.07 -19.24
N ALA A 351 11.41 14.66 -18.51
CA ALA A 351 11.70 15.54 -17.38
C ALA A 351 12.49 14.83 -16.27
N LEU A 352 12.11 13.59 -15.90
CA LEU A 352 12.82 12.82 -14.88
C LEU A 352 14.28 12.53 -15.25
N ALA A 353 14.55 12.23 -16.53
CA ALA A 353 15.90 12.02 -17.03
C ALA A 353 16.72 13.31 -17.06
N ASP A 354 16.09 14.45 -17.39
CA ASP A 354 16.72 15.77 -17.33
C ASP A 354 17.10 16.14 -15.90
N HIS A 355 16.18 15.93 -14.94
CA HIS A 355 16.46 16.13 -13.52
C HIS A 355 17.57 15.19 -13.01
N ALA A 356 17.59 13.92 -13.42
CA ALA A 356 18.64 12.97 -13.04
C ALA A 356 20.02 13.44 -13.49
N ARG A 357 20.15 13.91 -14.74
CA ARG A 357 21.40 14.45 -15.28
C ARG A 357 21.83 15.76 -14.61
N ALA A 358 20.87 16.62 -14.26
CA ALA A 358 21.15 17.84 -13.50
C ALA A 358 21.63 17.52 -12.07
N ALA A 359 21.09 16.47 -11.46
CA ALA A 359 21.42 16.05 -10.09
C ALA A 359 22.87 15.57 -9.93
N ASP A 360 23.56 15.15 -10.99
CA ASP A 360 25.00 14.83 -10.98
C ASP A 360 25.90 16.07 -10.74
N GLN A 361 25.34 17.28 -10.74
CA GLN A 361 26.04 18.52 -10.37
C GLN A 361 25.59 18.98 -8.97
N PRO A 362 26.19 18.44 -7.88
CA PRO A 362 25.72 18.69 -6.51
C PRO A 362 25.78 20.18 -6.10
N GLU A 363 26.69 20.97 -6.67
CA GLU A 363 26.78 22.42 -6.43
C GLU A 363 25.60 23.22 -7.00
N LYS A 364 24.81 22.62 -7.89
CA LYS A 364 23.64 23.23 -8.55
C LYS A 364 22.32 22.50 -8.24
N ALA A 365 22.37 21.45 -7.43
CA ALA A 365 21.20 20.63 -7.15
C ALA A 365 20.18 21.43 -6.31
N ASP A 366 19.11 21.91 -6.96
CA ASP A 366 18.02 22.61 -6.32
C ASP A 366 17.06 21.61 -5.65
N PRO A 367 16.83 21.69 -4.33
CA PRO A 367 15.88 20.82 -3.65
C PRO A 367 14.44 20.93 -4.19
N SER A 368 14.05 22.09 -4.72
CA SER A 368 12.73 22.30 -5.30
C SER A 368 12.54 21.54 -6.62
N GLU A 369 13.58 21.45 -7.45
CA GLU A 369 13.58 20.62 -8.67
C GLU A 369 13.49 19.14 -8.31
N ALA A 370 14.18 18.70 -7.26
CA ALA A 370 14.08 17.33 -6.77
C ALA A 370 12.67 16.98 -6.26
N LEU A 371 11.96 17.92 -5.61
CA LEU A 371 10.55 17.72 -5.25
C LEU A 371 9.66 17.62 -6.49
N GLN A 372 9.86 18.48 -7.49
CA GLN A 372 9.09 18.44 -8.73
C GLN A 372 9.30 17.11 -9.48
N ALA A 373 10.54 16.60 -9.52
CA ALA A 373 10.84 15.29 -10.06
C ALA A 373 10.13 14.17 -9.27
N GLY A 374 10.12 14.26 -7.94
CA GLY A 374 9.37 13.34 -7.08
C GLY A 374 7.88 13.31 -7.40
N ASP A 375 7.25 14.49 -7.47
CA ASP A 375 5.82 14.62 -7.78
C ASP A 375 5.48 14.14 -9.19
N ALA A 376 6.35 14.38 -10.17
CA ALA A 376 6.19 13.86 -11.53
C ALA A 376 6.22 12.33 -11.56
N ALA A 377 7.15 11.71 -10.82
CA ALA A 377 7.22 10.26 -10.68
C ALA A 377 5.96 9.69 -9.99
N TYR A 378 5.43 10.34 -8.95
CA TYR A 378 4.19 9.89 -8.31
C TYR A 378 2.95 10.03 -9.18
N ARG A 379 2.84 11.09 -9.98
CA ARG A 379 1.73 11.20 -10.95
C ARG A 379 1.79 10.07 -11.98
N LEU A 380 2.99 9.76 -12.48
CA LEU A 380 3.21 8.63 -13.37
C LEU A 380 2.87 7.30 -12.70
N GLY A 381 3.29 7.10 -11.45
CA GLY A 381 2.99 5.90 -10.66
C GLY A 381 1.49 5.71 -10.39
N SER A 382 0.80 6.78 -10.00
CA SER A 382 -0.65 6.78 -9.77
C SER A 382 -1.42 6.48 -11.06
N ALA A 383 -1.06 7.12 -12.17
CA ALA A 383 -1.69 6.85 -13.47
C ALA A 383 -1.44 5.41 -13.97
N ALA A 384 -0.21 4.90 -13.79
CA ALA A 384 0.11 3.51 -14.10
C ALA A 384 -0.66 2.53 -13.21
N CYS A 385 -0.83 2.83 -11.92
CA CYS A 385 -1.62 2.05 -10.98
C CYS A 385 -3.09 2.01 -11.39
N ALA A 386 -3.66 3.16 -11.79
CA ALA A 386 -5.04 3.27 -12.26
C ALA A 386 -5.28 2.47 -13.56
N LEU A 387 -4.26 2.26 -14.40
CA LEU A 387 -4.34 1.42 -15.59
C LEU A 387 -4.01 -0.06 -15.36
N GLY A 388 -3.59 -0.45 -14.15
CA GLY A 388 -3.19 -1.84 -13.86
C GLY A 388 -1.75 -2.18 -14.25
N LEU A 389 -0.90 -1.21 -14.59
CA LEU A 389 0.51 -1.39 -14.94
C LEU A 389 1.39 -1.53 -13.67
N GLY A 390 1.25 -2.64 -12.94
CA GLY A 390 1.81 -2.82 -11.60
C GLY A 390 3.33 -2.62 -11.49
N HIS A 391 4.11 -3.16 -12.44
CA HIS A 391 5.57 -2.99 -12.45
C HIS A 391 6.00 -1.53 -12.68
N VAL A 392 5.29 -0.82 -13.55
CA VAL A 392 5.55 0.60 -13.85
C VAL A 392 5.20 1.45 -12.63
N ALA A 393 4.04 1.21 -12.03
CA ALA A 393 3.59 1.92 -10.83
C ALA A 393 4.60 1.76 -9.69
N LEU A 394 5.03 0.53 -9.40
CA LEU A 394 5.96 0.25 -8.31
C LEU A 394 7.34 0.92 -8.51
N LEU A 395 7.87 0.90 -9.74
CA LEU A 395 9.15 1.53 -10.04
C LEU A 395 9.05 3.06 -9.99
N ALA A 396 7.96 3.65 -10.50
CA ALA A 396 7.72 5.08 -10.45
C ALA A 396 7.54 5.58 -9.01
N ASP A 397 6.79 4.85 -8.17
CA ASP A 397 6.62 5.16 -6.74
C ASP A 397 7.97 5.12 -5.99
N ALA A 398 8.79 4.10 -6.26
CA ALA A 398 10.14 4.00 -5.69
C ALA A 398 11.04 5.15 -6.16
N LEU A 399 10.95 5.54 -7.43
CA LEU A 399 11.70 6.66 -8.00
C LEU A 399 11.28 8.00 -7.38
N GLY A 400 9.97 8.21 -7.18
CA GLY A 400 9.45 9.38 -6.48
C GLY A 400 9.99 9.47 -5.05
N LEU A 401 10.04 8.35 -4.32
CA LEU A 401 10.60 8.29 -2.98
C LEU A 401 12.09 8.66 -2.97
N ALA A 402 12.86 8.14 -3.93
CA ALA A 402 14.27 8.45 -4.02
C ALA A 402 14.52 9.95 -4.29
N TRP A 403 13.71 10.57 -5.14
CA TRP A 403 13.75 12.01 -5.40
C TRP A 403 13.37 12.84 -4.17
N ARG A 404 12.31 12.47 -3.44
CA ARG A 404 11.94 13.14 -2.19
C ARG A 404 13.02 13.03 -1.12
N ARG A 405 13.65 11.86 -0.95
CA ARG A 405 14.80 11.72 -0.05
C ARG A 405 15.92 12.68 -0.41
N ARG A 406 16.21 12.86 -1.71
CA ARG A 406 17.22 13.81 -2.19
C ARG A 406 16.83 15.26 -1.95
N ALA A 407 15.57 15.63 -2.19
CA ALA A 407 15.06 16.95 -1.89
C ALA A 407 15.20 17.29 -0.40
N HIS A 408 14.74 16.41 0.48
CA HIS A 408 14.77 16.61 1.92
C HIS A 408 16.21 16.70 2.45
N ALA A 409 17.14 15.92 1.91
CA ALA A 409 18.56 16.03 2.21
C ALA A 409 19.15 17.40 1.80
N GLY A 410 18.70 17.97 0.68
CA GLY A 410 19.14 19.27 0.18
C GLY A 410 18.65 20.47 1.02
N VAL A 411 17.40 20.43 1.52
CA VAL A 411 16.81 21.49 2.36
C VAL A 411 17.28 21.41 3.83
N SER A 412 17.72 20.24 4.28
CA SER A 412 18.03 19.99 5.68
C SER A 412 19.00 21.03 6.26
N THR A 413 18.58 21.70 7.34
CA THR A 413 19.45 22.59 8.13
C THR A 413 20.59 21.80 8.78
N PRO A 414 21.69 22.44 9.24
CA PRO A 414 22.76 21.72 9.93
C PRO A 414 22.29 20.86 11.11
N ALA A 415 21.23 21.29 11.81
CA ALA A 415 20.59 20.52 12.87
C ALA A 415 19.89 19.25 12.35
N VAL A 416 19.19 19.32 11.21
CA VAL A 416 18.56 18.14 10.60
C VAL A 416 19.62 17.21 9.98
N ARG A 417 20.66 17.76 9.33
CA ARG A 417 21.77 16.98 8.73
C ARG A 417 22.56 16.18 9.77
N ALA A 418 22.73 16.71 10.99
CA ALA A 418 23.38 15.99 12.08
C ALA A 418 22.63 14.72 12.51
N HIS A 419 21.37 14.56 12.08
CA HIS A 419 20.49 13.44 12.42
C HIS A 419 20.13 12.56 11.21
N VAL A 420 20.61 12.91 10.01
CA VAL A 420 20.49 12.07 8.81
C VAL A 420 21.46 10.90 8.95
N ILE A 421 20.91 9.72 9.26
CA ILE A 421 21.73 8.52 9.50
C ILE A 421 22.01 7.75 8.20
N VAL A 422 21.28 8.05 7.12
CA VAL A 422 21.48 7.44 5.80
C VAL A 422 21.40 8.52 4.74
N ASP A 423 22.44 8.60 3.93
CA ASP A 423 22.54 9.59 2.86
C ASP A 423 21.44 9.47 1.82
N ALA A 424 21.24 10.54 1.07
CA ALA A 424 20.34 10.54 -0.08
C ALA A 424 20.80 9.54 -1.15
N PRO A 425 19.86 8.97 -1.93
CA PRO A 425 20.21 8.12 -3.06
C PRO A 425 21.13 8.84 -4.06
N ALA A 426 22.12 8.11 -4.58
CA ALA A 426 23.03 8.61 -5.62
C ALA A 426 22.26 8.93 -6.91
N ALA A 427 22.73 9.95 -7.65
CA ALA A 427 22.11 10.38 -8.89
C ALA A 427 22.16 9.30 -9.98
N SER A 428 23.23 8.49 -10.03
CA SER A 428 23.34 7.33 -10.91
C SER A 428 22.24 6.27 -10.68
N ALA A 429 21.78 6.09 -9.43
CA ALA A 429 20.68 5.17 -9.13
C ALA A 429 19.33 5.73 -9.62
N LEU A 430 19.14 7.06 -9.53
CA LEU A 430 17.97 7.76 -10.06
C LEU A 430 17.93 7.68 -11.59
N GLU A 431 19.06 7.95 -12.25
CA GLU A 431 19.19 7.86 -13.72
C GLU A 431 18.93 6.44 -14.22
N GLY A 432 19.57 5.43 -13.59
CA GLY A 432 19.37 4.03 -13.96
C GLY A 432 17.92 3.56 -13.78
N ALA A 433 17.21 4.06 -12.76
CA ALA A 433 15.79 3.78 -12.56
C ALA A 433 14.90 4.49 -13.59
N ALA A 434 15.18 5.77 -13.90
CA ALA A 434 14.45 6.52 -14.93
C ALA A 434 14.61 5.87 -16.31
N GLU A 435 15.82 5.42 -16.65
CA GLU A 435 16.10 4.71 -17.90
C GLU A 435 15.38 3.35 -17.95
N ALA A 436 15.38 2.59 -16.85
CA ALA A 436 14.64 1.33 -16.76
C ALA A 436 13.13 1.54 -16.92
N LEU A 437 12.59 2.63 -16.35
CA LEU A 437 11.18 3.00 -16.48
C LEU A 437 10.85 3.36 -17.94
N ARG A 438 11.70 4.16 -18.59
CA ARG A 438 11.60 4.48 -20.02
C ARG A 438 11.61 3.24 -20.90
N ALA A 439 12.59 2.36 -20.70
CA ALA A 439 12.71 1.12 -21.47
C ALA A 439 11.51 0.19 -21.26
N THR A 440 10.98 0.14 -20.04
CA THR A 440 9.75 -0.63 -19.73
C THR A 440 8.56 -0.05 -20.47
N LEU A 441 8.37 1.27 -20.46
CA LEU A 441 7.25 1.90 -21.13
C LEU A 441 7.32 1.80 -22.66
N HIS A 442 8.49 1.87 -23.27
CA HIS A 442 8.65 1.58 -24.70
C HIS A 442 8.27 0.15 -25.07
N LYS A 443 8.61 -0.84 -24.21
CA LYS A 443 8.19 -2.23 -24.42
C LYS A 443 6.67 -2.39 -24.31
N VAL A 444 6.06 -1.77 -23.31
CA VAL A 444 4.61 -1.77 -23.14
C VAL A 444 3.94 -1.10 -24.34
N ALA A 445 4.45 0.04 -24.82
CA ALA A 445 3.95 0.71 -26.03
C ALA A 445 4.06 -0.15 -27.29
N ALA A 446 5.09 -1.00 -27.37
CA ALA A 446 5.25 -1.99 -28.45
C ALA A 446 4.33 -3.23 -28.29
N GLY A 447 3.47 -3.29 -27.26
CA GLY A 447 2.59 -4.43 -26.97
C GLY A 447 3.29 -5.62 -26.33
N VAL A 448 4.54 -5.45 -25.89
CA VAL A 448 5.31 -6.49 -25.20
C VAL A 448 4.97 -6.44 -23.71
N ALA A 449 4.82 -7.62 -23.09
CA ALA A 449 4.61 -7.72 -21.65
C ALA A 449 5.71 -6.94 -20.89
N PRO A 450 5.36 -6.15 -19.87
CA PRO A 450 6.35 -5.41 -19.10
C PRO A 450 7.36 -6.41 -18.51
N PRO A 451 8.68 -6.27 -18.78
CA PRO A 451 9.66 -7.13 -18.14
C PRO A 451 9.60 -6.91 -16.63
N ALA A 452 9.86 -7.95 -15.85
CA ALA A 452 10.05 -7.79 -14.42
C ALA A 452 11.21 -6.79 -14.20
N GLY A 453 10.90 -5.55 -13.82
CA GLY A 453 11.88 -4.48 -13.55
C GLY A 453 12.72 -4.73 -12.29
N GLY A 454 12.82 -5.98 -11.85
CA GLY A 454 13.31 -6.37 -10.53
C GLY A 454 14.74 -5.94 -10.25
N ALA A 455 15.63 -5.90 -11.25
CA ALA A 455 17.01 -5.48 -11.05
C ALA A 455 17.15 -3.97 -10.79
N ALA A 456 16.44 -3.14 -11.56
CA ALA A 456 16.43 -1.69 -11.38
C ALA A 456 15.74 -1.33 -10.06
N LEU A 457 14.58 -1.93 -9.79
CA LEU A 457 13.86 -1.75 -8.52
C LEU A 457 14.72 -2.20 -7.33
N ALA A 458 15.37 -3.36 -7.37
CA ALA A 458 16.22 -3.83 -6.27
C ALA A 458 17.44 -2.92 -6.04
N THR A 459 18.02 -2.37 -7.11
CA THR A 459 19.13 -1.42 -7.00
C THR A 459 18.67 -0.10 -6.38
N LEU A 460 17.53 0.42 -6.84
CA LEU A 460 16.93 1.63 -6.29
C LEU A 460 16.49 1.45 -4.82
N THR A 461 15.86 0.32 -4.49
CA THR A 461 15.49 -0.04 -3.11
C THR A 461 16.71 -0.06 -2.20
N ARG A 462 17.82 -0.67 -2.62
CA ARG A 462 19.07 -0.61 -1.84
C ARG A 462 19.56 0.82 -1.64
N ALA A 463 19.56 1.65 -2.69
CA ALA A 463 19.95 3.05 -2.59
C ALA A 463 19.03 3.86 -1.65
N ILE A 464 17.72 3.57 -1.65
CA ILE A 464 16.75 4.20 -0.74
C ILE A 464 16.97 3.76 0.71
N GLU A 465 17.29 2.50 0.95
CA GLU A 465 17.34 1.94 2.31
C GLU A 465 18.72 2.09 2.97
N GLN A 466 19.77 2.11 2.17
CA GLN A 466 21.17 2.08 2.62
C GLN A 466 21.94 3.36 2.24
N GLY A 467 21.40 4.21 1.37
CA GLY A 467 22.03 5.44 0.89
C GLY A 467 22.84 5.25 -0.40
N GLY A 468 23.40 6.34 -0.92
CA GLY A 468 24.38 6.28 -2.02
C GLY A 468 25.75 5.85 -1.48
N ALA A 469 26.25 4.71 -1.94
CA ALA A 469 27.65 4.31 -1.73
C ALA A 469 28.57 4.98 -2.77
#